data_AF-A0A4R0JBN4-F1
#
_entry.id   AF-A0A4R0JBN4-F1
#
_cell.length_a   1.000
_cell.length_b   1.000
_cell.length_c   1.000
_cell.angle_alpha   90.00
_cell.angle_beta   90.00
_cell.angle_gamma   90.00
#
_symmetry.space_group_name_H-M   'P 1'
#
loop_
_entity.id
_entity.type
_entity.pdbx_description
1 polymer ?
#
loop_
_entity_poly.entity_id
_entity_poly.type
_entity_poly.pdbx_seq_one_letter_code
_entity_poly.pdbx_strand_id
1 'polypeptide(L)'
;MTEEIHVSYSGEYWLKHSDAPFATFLAVVQSHLHSEADPDNFAALKRRAQSDRPDDAELQTFRSELSRLLAGDREGLPSDAIGLAADGDDWSTDDEFLLWLWQQLYPNEPVPSGQ
;
A
#
# COMPACT_ATOMS: atom_id res chain seq x y z
N MET A 1 24.77 23.66 12.81
CA MET A 1 23.38 23.82 12.34
C MET A 1 23.29 22.90 11.14
N THR A 2 23.01 21.63 11.40
CA THR A 2 22.91 20.60 10.38
C THR A 2 21.64 20.90 9.61
N GLU A 3 21.78 21.40 8.39
CA GLU A 3 20.72 21.33 7.40
C GLU A 3 20.40 19.84 7.23
N GLU A 4 19.40 19.38 7.97
CA GLU A 4 18.66 18.19 7.63
C GLU A 4 18.14 18.43 6.23
N ILE A 5 18.80 17.79 5.28
CA ILE A 5 18.31 17.68 3.92
C ILE A 5 17.01 16.89 4.08
N HIS A 6 15.89 17.61 4.30
CA HIS A 6 14.58 17.17 3.88
C HIS A 6 14.71 17.01 2.38
N VAL A 7 15.26 15.87 1.95
CA VAL A 7 14.97 15.34 0.64
C VAL A 7 13.47 15.13 0.71
N SER A 8 12.71 16.13 0.28
CA SER A 8 11.38 15.88 -0.27
C SER A 8 11.65 14.88 -1.38
N TYR A 9 11.62 13.59 -1.05
CA TYR A 9 11.62 12.54 -2.05
C TYR A 9 10.33 12.78 -2.81
N SER A 10 10.49 13.48 -3.94
CA SER A 10 9.66 13.45 -5.13
C SER A 10 8.25 12.95 -4.87
N GLY A 11 7.30 13.88 -4.75
CA GLY A 11 5.86 13.60 -4.77
C GLY A 11 5.57 12.53 -5.82
N GLU A 12 5.41 11.33 -5.31
CA GLU A 12 4.97 10.11 -5.95
C GLU A 12 5.78 9.65 -7.18
N TYR A 13 7.01 9.16 -6.95
CA TYR A 13 7.73 8.39 -7.96
C TYR A 13 6.84 7.30 -8.61
N TRP A 14 5.99 6.63 -7.83
CA TRP A 14 5.03 5.64 -8.32
C TRP A 14 3.91 6.21 -9.22
N LEU A 15 3.51 7.47 -9.06
CA LEU A 15 2.55 8.10 -9.98
C LEU A 15 3.18 8.39 -11.35
N LYS A 16 4.49 8.64 -11.41
CA LYS A 16 5.22 8.88 -12.66
C LYS A 16 5.75 7.60 -13.29
N HIS A 17 5.86 6.53 -12.50
CA HIS A 17 6.40 5.24 -12.90
C HIS A 17 5.45 4.11 -12.52
N SER A 18 4.34 3.98 -13.26
CA SER A 18 3.36 2.90 -13.06
C SER A 18 3.92 1.49 -13.34
N ASP A 19 5.09 1.41 -13.98
CA ASP A 19 5.83 0.16 -14.23
C ASP A 19 6.78 -0.20 -13.07
N ALA A 20 6.92 0.68 -12.08
CA ALA A 20 7.78 0.41 -10.93
C ALA A 20 7.18 -0.70 -10.04
N PRO A 21 8.01 -1.51 -9.38
CA PRO A 21 7.54 -2.52 -8.45
C PRO A 21 6.74 -1.87 -7.32
N PHE A 22 5.59 -2.46 -6.98
CA PHE A 22 4.68 -1.98 -5.93
C PHE A 22 4.01 -0.64 -6.23
N ALA A 23 4.09 -0.13 -7.46
CA ALA A 23 3.47 1.14 -7.83
C ALA A 23 1.94 1.10 -7.68
N THR A 24 1.31 -0.04 -7.98
CA THR A 24 -0.14 -0.18 -7.86
C THR A 24 -0.56 -0.17 -6.39
N PHE A 25 0.17 -0.88 -5.53
CA PHE A 25 0.00 -0.87 -4.09
C PHE A 25 0.07 0.56 -3.54
N LEU A 26 1.14 1.28 -3.84
CA LEU A 26 1.35 2.65 -3.35
C LEU A 26 0.26 3.60 -3.86
N ALA A 27 -0.13 3.52 -5.14
CA ALA A 27 -1.18 4.35 -5.70
C ALA A 27 -2.56 4.09 -5.06
N VAL A 28 -2.90 2.83 -4.79
CA VAL A 28 -4.16 2.46 -4.12
C VAL A 28 -4.15 2.90 -2.66
N VAL A 29 -3.05 2.67 -1.93
CA VAL A 29 -2.92 3.12 -0.54
C VAL A 29 -3.07 4.63 -0.46
N GLN A 30 -2.39 5.37 -1.33
CA GLN A 30 -2.49 6.82 -1.36
C GLN A 30 -3.89 7.32 -1.74
N SER A 31 -4.56 6.70 -2.70
CA SER A 31 -5.90 7.15 -3.12
C SER A 31 -7.00 6.84 -2.11
N HIS A 32 -6.81 5.79 -1.29
CA HIS A 32 -7.87 5.25 -0.43
C HIS A 32 -7.62 5.36 1.07
N LEU A 33 -6.36 5.45 1.51
CA LEU A 33 -5.97 5.44 2.92
C LEU A 33 -5.25 6.73 3.37
N HIS A 34 -4.80 7.57 2.44
CA HIS A 34 -4.17 8.85 2.77
C HIS A 34 -5.13 9.76 3.56
N SER A 35 -4.62 10.59 4.47
CA SER A 35 -5.43 11.50 5.30
C SER A 35 -6.31 12.47 4.50
N GLU A 36 -5.87 12.82 3.29
CA GLU A 36 -6.61 13.67 2.35
C GLU A 36 -7.64 12.91 1.49
N ALA A 37 -7.65 11.57 1.55
CA ALA A 37 -8.62 10.76 0.82
C ALA A 37 -10.02 10.85 1.46
N ASP A 38 -11.06 10.72 0.64
CA ASP A 38 -12.44 10.64 1.15
C ASP A 38 -12.57 9.46 2.13
N PRO A 39 -13.25 9.63 3.27
CA PRO A 39 -13.43 8.56 4.26
C PRO A 39 -14.19 7.35 3.70
N ASP A 40 -15.00 7.56 2.66
CA ASP A 40 -15.69 6.51 1.93
C ASP A 40 -14.77 5.71 0.99
N ASN A 41 -13.59 6.21 0.64
CA ASN A 41 -12.67 5.53 -0.28
C ASN A 41 -12.15 4.23 0.31
N PHE A 42 -11.79 4.20 1.59
CA PHE A 42 -11.38 2.95 2.25
C PHE A 42 -12.53 1.94 2.31
N ALA A 43 -13.75 2.38 2.63
CA ALA A 43 -14.94 1.53 2.61
C ALA A 43 -15.25 0.99 1.20
N ALA A 44 -15.06 1.81 0.16
CA ALA A 44 -15.19 1.41 -1.23
C ALA A 44 -14.13 0.37 -1.64
N LEU A 45 -12.87 0.57 -1.26
CA LEU A 45 -11.79 -0.40 -1.49
C LEU A 45 -12.11 -1.73 -0.81
N LYS A 46 -12.57 -1.70 0.44
CA LYS A 46 -12.96 -2.89 1.20
C LYS A 46 -14.08 -3.67 0.52
N ARG A 47 -15.11 -2.96 0.03
CA ARG A 47 -16.18 -3.58 -0.76
C ARG A 47 -15.68 -4.17 -2.07
N ARG A 48 -14.78 -3.48 -2.80
CA ARG A 48 -14.17 -4.01 -4.04
C ARG A 48 -13.37 -5.28 -3.76
N ALA A 49 -12.49 -5.25 -2.76
CA ALA A 49 -11.67 -6.40 -2.32
C ALA A 49 -12.53 -7.63 -1.99
N GLN A 50 -13.66 -7.43 -1.32
CA GLN A 50 -14.54 -8.51 -0.87
C GLN A 50 -15.56 -8.96 -1.92
N SER A 51 -15.72 -8.24 -3.04
CA SER A 51 -16.77 -8.52 -4.03
C SER A 51 -16.43 -9.64 -5.03
N ASP A 52 -15.33 -10.38 -4.82
CA ASP A 52 -14.85 -11.45 -5.71
C ASP A 52 -15.00 -11.07 -7.21
N ARG A 53 -14.36 -9.95 -7.60
CA ARG A 53 -14.41 -9.43 -8.97
C ARG A 53 -13.17 -9.87 -9.74
N PRO A 54 -13.23 -11.00 -10.48
CA PRO A 54 -12.09 -11.51 -11.24
C PRO A 54 -11.69 -10.63 -12.44
N ASP A 55 -12.48 -9.62 -12.79
CA ASP A 55 -12.16 -8.65 -13.84
C ASP A 55 -11.46 -7.38 -13.32
N ASP A 56 -11.30 -7.23 -12.01
CA ASP A 56 -10.70 -6.04 -11.39
C ASP A 56 -9.15 -6.21 -11.37
N ALA A 57 -8.52 -5.97 -12.52
CA ALA A 57 -7.09 -6.19 -12.74
C ALA A 57 -6.19 -5.33 -11.82
N GLU A 58 -6.63 -4.11 -11.50
CA GLU A 58 -5.98 -3.23 -10.53
C GLU A 58 -5.94 -3.89 -9.15
N LEU A 59 -7.09 -4.38 -8.68
CA LEU A 59 -7.22 -5.00 -7.37
C LEU A 59 -6.45 -6.34 -7.27
N GLN A 60 -6.38 -7.10 -8.36
CA GLN A 60 -5.54 -8.30 -8.44
C GLN A 60 -4.06 -7.97 -8.32
N THR A 61 -3.60 -6.95 -9.04
CA THR A 61 -2.21 -6.48 -8.97
C THR A 61 -1.90 -5.97 -7.57
N PHE A 62 -2.77 -5.12 -7.01
CA PHE A 62 -2.70 -4.64 -5.63
C PHE A 62 -2.59 -5.80 -4.62
N ARG A 63 -3.45 -6.81 -4.72
CA ARG A 63 -3.43 -7.97 -3.82
C ARG A 63 -2.14 -8.76 -3.95
N SER A 64 -1.66 -8.96 -5.18
CA SER A 64 -0.44 -9.71 -5.44
C SER A 64 0.79 -8.96 -4.91
N GLU A 65 0.83 -7.63 -5.06
CA GLU A 65 1.88 -6.77 -4.51
C GLU A 65 1.85 -6.74 -2.97
N LEU A 66 0.68 -6.59 -2.36
CA LEU A 66 0.52 -6.64 -0.90
C LEU A 66 0.95 -8.01 -0.34
N SER A 67 0.61 -9.11 -1.02
CA SER A 67 1.03 -10.46 -0.64
C SER A 67 2.56 -10.62 -0.68
N ARG A 68 3.22 -10.07 -1.70
CA ARG A 68 4.69 -10.04 -1.80
C ARG A 68 5.32 -9.23 -0.66
N LEU A 69 4.78 -8.06 -0.35
CA LEU A 69 5.27 -7.22 0.75
C LEU A 69 5.16 -7.92 2.11
N LEU A 70 4.05 -8.62 2.35
CA LEU A 70 3.83 -9.45 3.56
C LEU A 70 4.73 -10.70 3.61
N ALA A 71 5.13 -11.21 2.45
CA ALA A 71 6.14 -12.25 2.34
C ALA A 71 7.58 -11.73 2.56
N GLY A 72 7.76 -10.43 2.80
CA GLY A 72 9.06 -9.78 2.97
C GLY A 72 9.76 -9.40 1.66
N ASP A 73 9.11 -9.60 0.52
CA ASP A 73 9.64 -9.19 -0.77
C ASP A 73 9.44 -7.69 -0.97
N ARG A 74 10.51 -6.92 -0.75
CA ARG A 74 10.56 -5.45 -0.89
C ARG A 74 11.54 -4.99 -1.95
N GLU A 75 11.94 -5.90 -2.84
CA GLU A 75 12.95 -5.60 -3.85
C GLU A 75 12.45 -4.51 -4.81
N GLY A 76 13.16 -3.38 -4.84
CA GLY A 76 12.80 -2.21 -5.65
C GLY A 76 11.74 -1.29 -5.04
N LEU A 77 11.24 -1.59 -3.84
CA LEU A 77 10.43 -0.66 -3.07
C LEU A 77 11.35 0.42 -2.46
N PRO A 78 11.10 1.72 -2.72
CA PRO A 78 11.85 2.78 -2.06
C PRO A 78 11.63 2.74 -0.54
N SER A 79 12.69 3.03 0.23
CA SER A 79 12.58 3.26 1.67
C SER A 79 11.55 4.37 1.94
N ASP A 80 10.73 4.20 2.97
CA ASP A 80 9.66 5.12 3.37
C ASP A 80 8.50 5.28 2.36
N ALA A 81 8.47 4.54 1.25
CA ALA A 81 7.38 4.67 0.28
C ALA A 81 5.99 4.36 0.86
N ILE A 82 5.91 3.36 1.73
CA ILE A 82 4.66 2.94 2.38
C ILE A 82 4.16 4.03 3.34
N GLY A 83 5.05 4.52 4.21
CA GLY A 83 4.73 5.64 5.12
C GLY A 83 4.29 6.89 4.36
N LEU A 84 4.97 7.24 3.27
CA LEU A 84 4.60 8.36 2.41
C LEU A 84 3.25 8.16 1.72
N ALA A 85 2.93 6.95 1.27
CA ALA A 85 1.66 6.68 0.61
C ALA A 85 0.48 6.66 1.61
N ALA A 86 0.68 6.11 2.80
CA ALA A 86 -0.36 6.01 3.82
C ALA A 86 -0.55 7.31 4.62
N ASP A 87 0.40 8.25 4.57
CA ASP A 87 0.43 9.45 5.42
C ASP A 87 0.23 9.12 6.90
N GLY A 88 0.73 7.95 7.31
CA GLY A 88 0.31 7.28 8.53
C GLY A 88 1.43 7.18 9.57
N ASP A 89 1.35 8.02 10.60
CA ASP A 89 2.10 7.87 11.87
C ASP A 89 1.37 6.89 12.84
N ASP A 90 0.25 6.30 12.40
CA ASP A 90 -0.62 5.45 13.23
C ASP A 90 0.00 4.07 13.53
N TRP A 91 0.93 3.62 12.67
CA TRP A 91 1.61 2.33 12.82
C TRP A 91 3.09 2.51 13.16
N SER A 92 3.61 1.63 14.03
CA SER A 92 5.03 1.67 14.41
C SER A 92 5.95 1.05 13.34
N THR A 93 5.41 0.20 12.46
CA THR A 93 6.16 -0.45 11.37
C THR A 93 5.30 -0.67 10.12
N ASP A 94 5.95 -0.69 8.95
CA ASP A 94 5.30 -1.04 7.68
C ASP A 94 4.64 -2.43 7.73
N ASP A 95 5.27 -3.40 8.40
CA ASP A 95 4.73 -4.76 8.56
C ASP A 95 3.38 -4.78 9.28
N GLU A 96 3.24 -4.00 10.36
CA GLU A 96 1.98 -3.88 11.10
C GLU A 96 0.88 -3.26 10.23
N PHE A 97 1.22 -2.22 9.48
CA PHE A 97 0.31 -1.60 8.51
C PHE A 97 -0.15 -2.60 7.45
N LEU A 98 0.78 -3.32 6.81
CA LEU A 98 0.48 -4.30 5.77
C LEU A 98 -0.38 -5.44 6.30
N LEU A 99 -0.08 -5.93 7.51
CA LEU A 99 -0.84 -6.99 8.17
C LEU A 99 -2.27 -6.53 8.47
N TRP A 100 -2.41 -5.33 9.04
CA TRP A 100 -3.71 -4.73 9.31
C TRP A 100 -4.51 -4.56 8.02
N LEU A 101 -3.89 -4.03 6.96
CA LEU A 101 -4.53 -3.79 5.67
C LEU A 101 -5.03 -5.10 5.04
N TRP A 102 -4.22 -6.16 5.07
CA TRP A 102 -4.63 -7.48 4.60
C TRP A 102 -5.85 -8.00 5.36
N GLN A 103 -5.84 -7.90 6.70
CA GLN A 103 -6.97 -8.35 7.53
C GLN A 103 -8.24 -7.55 7.26
N GLN A 104 -8.14 -6.26 6.92
CA GLN A 104 -9.31 -5.46 6.55
C GLN A 104 -9.87 -5.87 5.19
N LEU A 105 -9.03 -6.08 4.20
CA LEU A 105 -9.45 -6.34 2.82
C LEU A 105 -9.83 -7.81 2.58
N TYR A 106 -9.07 -8.73 3.17
CA TYR A 106 -9.15 -10.17 2.96
C TYR A 106 -9.28 -10.93 4.29
N PRO A 107 -10.33 -10.70 5.10
CA PRO A 107 -10.47 -11.28 6.43
C PRO A 107 -10.60 -12.81 6.45
N ASN A 108 -10.99 -13.41 5.31
CA ASN A 108 -11.13 -14.86 5.17
C ASN A 108 -9.88 -15.54 4.60
N GLU A 109 -8.86 -14.76 4.23
CA GLU A 109 -7.65 -15.28 3.61
C GLU A 109 -6.50 -15.38 4.62
N PRO A 110 -5.70 -16.46 4.56
CA PRO A 110 -4.51 -16.55 5.39
C PRO A 110 -3.55 -15.43 5.03
N VAL A 111 -2.90 -14.87 6.05
CA VAL A 111 -1.85 -13.87 5.84
C VAL A 111 -0.69 -14.56 5.13
N PRO A 112 -0.30 -14.09 3.93
CA PRO A 112 0.90 -14.58 3.27
C PRO A 112 2.09 -14.29 4.17
N SER A 113 2.67 -15.33 4.74
CA SER A 113 3.84 -15.24 5.61
C SER A 113 5.03 -15.78 4.82
N GLY A 114 6.04 -14.93 4.64
CA GLY A 114 7.31 -15.32 4.03
C GLY A 114 7.97 -16.40 4.91
N GLN A 115 8.32 -17.53 4.30
CA GLN A 115 8.89 -18.68 4.98
C GLN A 115 10.41 -18.61 5.07
#